data_AF-A0A9P4H1G1-F1
#
_entry.id   AF-A0A9P4H1G1-F1
#
_cell.length_a   1.000
_cell.length_b   1.000
_cell.length_c   1.000
_cell.angle_alpha   90.00
_cell.angle_beta   90.00
_cell.angle_gamma   90.00
#
_symmetry.space_group_name_H-M   'P 1'
#
loop_
_entity.id
_entity.type
_entity.pdbx_description
1 polymer ?
#
loop_
_entity_poly.entity_id
_entity_poly.type
_entity_poly.pdbx_seq_one_letter_code
_entity_poly.pdbx_strand_id
1 'polypeptide(L)'
;MSDPQPQPLQEEEEEDPNLKLPFFPPPPPFYQHFTTENKSRLKEIENEAALDTLTEDDSAAKLSAEQILALPTELRCLIPPSPPADDQEFKVFGTITIAKGSDSFQKTMQWISRTLAVDYTLTGWKYEQLYPSTDASSSASASIDRQRYLFRFLRSILVAYIELLGIVAINPTSEHKDQKLKDILTMVTNMHSLINEYRPHQARETLILEMQRQVERKKREIEGVRKMEERVGEVLEGFGREVSGEKSEESGLNEEEVVLGEDERRSEAQKEMWRALEETLAQ
;
A
#
# COMPACT_ATOMS: atom_id res chain seq x y z
N MET A 1 10.58 -67.05 44.91
CA MET A 1 11.92 -66.59 45.31
C MET A 1 12.60 -66.18 44.02
N SER A 2 12.31 -64.97 43.52
CA SER A 2 12.90 -63.68 43.94
C SER A 2 14.28 -63.49 43.30
N ASP A 3 14.29 -62.83 42.15
CA ASP A 3 15.37 -61.90 41.79
C ASP A 3 14.74 -60.71 41.06
N PRO A 4 14.78 -59.49 41.62
CA PRO A 4 14.32 -58.29 40.94
C PRO A 4 15.41 -57.78 40.00
N GLN A 5 15.01 -57.58 38.73
CA GLN A 5 15.83 -56.97 37.70
C GLN A 5 16.09 -55.48 38.05
N PRO A 6 17.32 -54.97 37.89
CA PRO A 6 17.65 -53.59 38.23
C PRO A 6 17.01 -52.63 37.22
N GLN A 7 16.34 -51.59 37.72
CA GLN A 7 15.81 -50.49 36.91
C GLN A 7 16.98 -49.70 36.30
N PRO A 8 16.95 -49.34 35.01
CA PRO A 8 17.80 -48.27 34.50
C PRO A 8 17.25 -46.94 34.99
N LEU A 9 18.15 -46.15 35.58
CA LEU A 9 17.95 -44.77 36.03
C LEU A 9 17.29 -43.95 34.92
N GLN A 10 16.11 -43.39 35.22
CA GLN A 10 15.55 -42.29 34.47
C GLN A 10 16.42 -41.07 34.78
N GLU A 11 17.14 -40.57 33.77
CA GLU A 11 17.72 -39.24 33.82
C GLU A 11 16.56 -38.25 33.94
N GLU A 12 16.41 -37.65 35.12
CA GLU A 12 15.51 -36.52 35.34
C GLU A 12 16.09 -35.35 34.54
N GLU A 13 15.45 -35.01 33.41
CA GLU A 13 15.61 -33.70 32.81
C GLU A 13 15.12 -32.67 33.85
N GLU A 14 16.06 -32.01 34.54
CA GLU A 14 15.78 -30.82 35.34
C GLU A 14 15.24 -29.74 34.40
N GLU A 15 13.92 -29.71 34.20
CA GLU A 15 13.23 -28.58 33.61
C GLU A 15 13.41 -27.38 34.55
N ASP A 16 14.29 -26.47 34.18
CA ASP A 16 14.52 -25.20 34.86
C ASP A 16 13.17 -24.46 35.02
N PRO A 17 12.61 -24.33 36.23
CA PRO A 17 11.21 -23.91 36.45
C PRO A 17 10.95 -22.43 36.11
N ASN A 18 11.97 -21.73 35.60
CA ASN A 18 11.95 -20.30 35.35
C ASN A 18 12.05 -19.92 33.86
N LEU A 19 12.21 -20.86 32.93
CA LEU A 19 12.25 -20.55 31.50
C LEU A 19 10.86 -20.61 30.85
N LYS A 20 9.90 -19.86 31.39
CA LYS A 20 8.65 -19.56 30.68
C LYS A 20 8.96 -18.56 29.56
N LEU A 21 9.45 -19.05 28.43
CA LEU A 21 9.56 -18.22 27.23
C LEU A 21 8.14 -17.78 26.83
N PRO A 22 7.88 -16.47 26.70
CA PRO A 22 6.59 -16.00 26.25
C PRO A 22 6.28 -16.55 24.85
N PHE A 23 4.99 -16.80 24.56
CA PHE A 23 4.53 -17.29 23.25
C PHE A 23 4.95 -16.37 22.10
N PHE A 24 5.12 -15.07 22.38
CA PHE A 24 5.68 -14.10 21.45
C PHE A 24 7.08 -13.70 21.87
N PRO A 25 8.04 -13.58 20.93
CA PRO A 25 9.37 -13.12 21.26
C PRO A 25 9.30 -11.70 21.83
N PRO A 26 10.13 -11.35 22.82
CA PRO A 26 10.24 -9.97 23.28
C PRO A 26 10.69 -9.06 22.13
N PRO A 27 10.30 -7.78 22.15
CA PRO A 27 10.74 -6.83 21.13
C PRO A 27 12.27 -6.74 21.08
N PRO A 28 12.85 -6.41 19.92
CA PRO A 28 14.31 -6.32 19.77
C PRO A 28 14.94 -5.34 20.78
N PRO A 29 16.09 -5.67 21.39
CA PRO A 29 16.65 -4.92 22.53
C PRO A 29 16.95 -3.45 22.24
N PHE A 30 17.06 -3.05 20.97
CA PHE A 30 17.30 -1.67 20.57
C PHE A 30 16.20 -0.69 21.00
N TYR A 31 14.98 -1.15 21.31
CA TYR A 31 13.89 -0.26 21.75
C TYR A 31 14.25 0.51 23.03
N GLN A 32 15.12 -0.04 23.88
CA GLN A 32 15.52 0.58 25.15
C GLN A 32 16.32 1.87 24.94
N HIS A 33 17.01 1.99 23.81
CA HIS A 33 17.82 3.17 23.49
C HIS A 33 16.99 4.37 22.98
N PHE A 34 15.68 4.19 22.74
CA PHE A 34 14.76 5.25 22.28
C PHE A 34 14.30 6.20 23.40
N THR A 35 15.24 6.69 24.21
CA THR A 35 14.99 7.67 25.29
C THR A 35 14.88 9.10 24.74
N THR A 36 14.29 10.02 25.51
CA THR A 36 14.18 11.44 25.12
C THR A 36 15.56 12.11 25.04
N GLU A 37 16.47 11.75 25.95
CA GLU A 37 17.85 12.24 25.99
C GLU A 37 18.68 11.77 24.78
N ASN A 38 18.57 10.50 24.40
CA ASN A 38 19.29 9.99 23.24
C ASN A 38 18.77 10.60 21.93
N LYS A 39 17.47 10.91 21.86
CA LYS A 39 16.87 11.63 20.73
C LYS A 39 17.32 13.09 20.65
N SER A 40 17.50 13.79 21.77
CA SER A 40 18.02 15.16 21.75
C SER A 40 19.48 15.20 21.34
N ARG A 41 20.32 14.29 21.88
CA ARG A 41 21.72 14.15 21.49
C ARG A 41 21.90 13.83 20.01
N LEU A 42 21.07 12.94 19.47
CA LEU A 42 21.11 12.62 18.04
C LEU A 42 20.79 13.84 17.17
N LYS A 43 19.79 14.65 17.57
CA LYS A 43 19.46 15.90 16.86
C LYS A 43 20.58 16.94 16.95
N GLU A 44 21.24 17.05 18.10
CA GLU A 44 22.41 17.94 18.27
C GLU A 44 23.53 17.54 17.32
N ILE A 45 23.86 16.24 17.25
CA ILE A 45 24.90 15.70 16.36
C ILE A 45 24.51 15.85 14.88
N GLU A 46 23.25 15.61 14.53
CA GLU A 46 22.73 15.85 13.18
C GLU A 46 22.85 17.33 12.78
N ASN A 47 22.56 18.25 13.72
CA ASN A 47 22.68 19.69 13.48
C ASN A 47 24.14 20.14 13.38
N GLU A 48 25.04 19.59 14.21
CA GLU A 48 26.49 19.85 14.15
C GLU A 48 27.07 19.34 12.82
N ALA A 49 26.69 18.14 12.40
CA ALA A 49 27.12 17.57 11.13
C ALA A 49 26.55 18.33 9.92
N ALA A 50 25.30 18.82 10.00
CA ALA A 50 24.68 19.64 8.96
C ALA A 50 25.34 21.02 8.82
N LEU A 51 25.90 21.57 9.90
CA LEU A 51 26.62 22.85 9.87
C LEU A 51 27.95 22.75 9.10
N ASP A 52 28.61 21.60 9.14
CA ASP A 52 29.85 21.33 8.42
C ASP A 52 29.64 21.00 6.93
N THR A 53 28.44 20.51 6.54
CA THR A 53 28.09 20.17 5.14
C THR A 53 27.15 21.21 4.50
N LEU A 54 27.68 22.40 4.16
CA LEU A 54 26.98 23.37 3.31
C LEU A 54 27.04 22.97 1.82
N THR A 55 26.40 21.87 1.44
CA THR A 55 26.13 21.53 0.03
C THR A 55 24.67 21.16 -0.17
N GLU A 56 24.06 21.82 -1.15
CA GLU A 56 22.63 21.84 -1.51
C GLU A 56 22.08 20.49 -2.00
N ASP A 57 21.85 19.52 -1.11
CA ASP A 57 20.96 18.40 -1.44
C ASP A 57 19.93 18.18 -0.33
N ASP A 58 18.67 18.37 -0.72
CA ASP A 58 17.44 18.41 0.10
C ASP A 58 17.02 17.04 0.68
N SER A 59 17.99 16.13 0.89
CA SER A 59 17.76 14.86 1.56
C SER A 59 18.22 14.98 3.01
N ALA A 60 17.27 15.13 3.93
CA ALA A 60 17.40 15.11 5.39
C ALA A 60 18.79 14.62 5.87
N ALA A 61 19.59 15.53 6.42
CA ALA A 61 20.97 15.36 6.91
C ALA A 61 21.32 13.91 7.31
N LYS A 62 21.87 13.13 6.37
CA LYS A 62 22.35 11.77 6.67
C LYS A 62 23.81 11.87 7.08
N LEU A 63 24.09 11.55 8.34
CA LEU A 63 25.44 11.27 8.80
C LEU A 63 26.11 10.26 7.85
N SER A 64 27.36 10.49 7.45
CA SER A 64 28.09 9.55 6.60
C SER A 64 28.27 8.20 7.30
N ALA A 65 28.44 7.12 6.53
CA ALA A 65 28.59 5.77 7.10
C ALA A 65 29.73 5.68 8.14
N GLU A 66 30.80 6.46 7.95
CA GLU A 66 31.94 6.54 8.86
C GLU A 66 31.58 7.27 10.16
N GLN A 67 30.83 8.37 10.08
CA GLN A 67 30.30 9.08 11.25
C GLN A 67 29.31 8.21 12.04
N ILE A 68 28.48 7.42 11.36
CA ILE A 68 27.52 6.49 12.00
C ILE A 68 28.25 5.38 12.77
N LEU A 69 29.39 4.89 12.26
CA LEU A 69 30.20 3.86 12.92
C LEU A 69 31.00 4.41 14.11
N ALA A 70 31.33 5.71 14.10
CA ALA A 70 32.00 6.38 15.22
C ALA A 70 31.06 6.70 16.39
N LEU A 71 29.74 6.69 16.17
CA LEU A 71 28.76 6.93 17.22
C LEU A 71 28.67 5.79 18.24
N PRO A 72 28.37 6.11 19.52
CA PRO A 72 27.99 5.10 20.50
C PRO A 72 26.87 4.19 19.99
N THR A 73 26.94 2.90 20.33
CA THR A 73 26.00 1.87 19.88
C THR A 73 24.53 2.25 20.14
N GLU A 74 24.27 2.98 21.22
CA GLU A 74 22.94 3.43 21.63
C GLU A 74 22.33 4.45 20.65
N LEU A 75 23.15 5.35 20.10
CA LEU A 75 22.72 6.34 19.11
C LEU A 75 22.62 5.73 17.71
N ARG A 76 23.48 4.73 17.41
CA ARG A 76 23.42 3.98 16.15
C ARG A 76 22.10 3.23 15.98
N CYS A 77 21.51 2.74 17.07
CA CYS A 77 20.22 2.06 17.07
C CYS A 77 19.03 2.96 16.69
N LEU A 78 19.19 4.29 16.79
CA LEU A 78 18.15 5.26 16.43
C LEU A 78 18.15 5.59 14.94
N ILE A 79 19.23 5.29 14.23
CA ILE A 79 19.39 5.53 12.81
C ILE A 79 18.86 4.30 12.06
N PRO A 80 17.90 4.45 11.13
CA PRO A 80 17.46 3.34 10.29
C PRO A 80 18.64 2.72 9.55
N PRO A 81 18.76 1.38 9.49
CA PRO A 81 19.81 0.73 8.73
C PRO A 81 19.69 1.10 7.24
N SER A 82 20.82 1.10 6.52
CA SER A 82 20.79 1.26 5.08
C SER A 82 19.99 0.10 4.44
N PRO A 83 19.23 0.36 3.37
CA PRO A 83 18.57 -0.72 2.64
C PRO A 83 19.61 -1.77 2.18
N PRO A 84 19.23 -3.05 2.10
CA PRO A 84 20.09 -4.10 1.56
C PRO A 84 20.61 -3.72 0.17
N ALA A 85 21.83 -4.14 -0.17
CA ALA A 85 22.37 -3.93 -1.51
C ALA A 85 21.51 -4.65 -2.56
N ASP A 86 21.53 -4.16 -3.80
CA ASP A 86 20.68 -4.65 -4.89
C ASP A 86 20.73 -6.16 -5.11
N ASP A 87 21.91 -6.76 -4.89
CA ASP A 87 22.21 -8.18 -5.10
C ASP A 87 22.14 -8.99 -3.80
N GLN A 88 21.84 -8.35 -2.66
CA GLN A 88 21.77 -9.01 -1.36
C GLN A 88 20.44 -9.73 -1.18
N GLU A 89 20.52 -10.99 -0.77
CA GLU A 89 19.35 -11.79 -0.42
C GLU A 89 18.82 -11.39 0.97
N PHE A 90 17.53 -11.11 1.05
CA PHE A 90 16.82 -10.86 2.30
C PHE A 90 15.51 -11.66 2.34
N LYS A 91 14.99 -11.90 3.54
CA LYS A 91 13.81 -12.74 3.77
C LYS A 91 12.57 -11.88 3.97
N VAL A 92 11.58 -12.05 3.11
CA VAL A 92 10.26 -11.40 3.23
C VAL A 92 9.21 -12.50 3.35
N PHE A 93 8.45 -12.50 4.45
CA PHE A 93 7.39 -13.48 4.74
C PHE A 93 7.80 -14.95 4.55
N GLY A 94 9.03 -15.32 4.95
CA GLY A 94 9.49 -16.70 4.77
C GLY A 94 10.31 -16.94 3.49
N THR A 95 10.23 -16.03 2.51
CA THR A 95 10.79 -16.23 1.16
C THR A 95 12.06 -15.42 0.95
N ILE A 96 13.08 -16.04 0.36
CA ILE A 96 14.34 -15.37 -0.01
C ILE A 96 14.12 -14.56 -1.29
N THR A 97 14.28 -13.25 -1.17
CA THR A 97 14.10 -12.25 -2.23
C THR A 97 15.35 -11.38 -2.40
N ILE A 98 15.53 -10.84 -3.59
CA ILE A 98 16.61 -9.91 -3.95
C ILE A 98 15.95 -8.59 -4.36
N ALA A 99 16.58 -7.44 -4.11
CA ALA A 99 15.98 -6.13 -4.36
C ALA A 99 15.69 -5.87 -5.85
N LYS A 100 16.54 -6.38 -6.75
CA LYS A 100 16.31 -6.38 -8.21
C LYS A 100 15.12 -7.25 -8.68
N GLY A 101 14.50 -8.01 -7.78
CA GLY A 101 13.45 -8.95 -8.08
C GLY A 101 14.00 -10.37 -8.19
N SER A 102 13.34 -11.31 -7.50
CA SER A 102 13.57 -12.72 -7.71
C SER A 102 12.56 -13.27 -8.70
N ASP A 103 12.91 -14.35 -9.40
CA ASP A 103 11.95 -15.12 -10.20
C ASP A 103 11.00 -15.92 -9.28
N SER A 104 10.15 -15.17 -8.56
CA SER A 104 9.17 -15.69 -7.62
C SER A 104 8.24 -16.68 -8.30
N PHE A 105 7.91 -16.44 -9.57
CA PHE A 105 7.07 -17.32 -10.36
C PHE A 105 7.74 -18.68 -10.59
N GLN A 106 8.98 -18.74 -11.08
CA GLN A 106 9.67 -20.03 -11.26
C GLN A 106 9.91 -20.76 -9.94
N LYS A 107 10.26 -20.05 -8.86
CA LYS A 107 10.38 -20.66 -7.52
C LYS A 107 9.05 -21.29 -7.08
N THR A 108 7.94 -20.60 -7.32
CA THR A 108 6.59 -21.12 -7.03
C THR A 108 6.26 -22.34 -7.88
N MET A 109 6.59 -22.33 -9.18
CA MET A 109 6.35 -23.48 -10.06
C MET A 109 7.18 -24.71 -9.66
N GLN A 110 8.43 -24.51 -9.25
CA GLN A 110 9.26 -25.58 -8.71
C GLN A 110 8.70 -26.12 -7.39
N TRP A 111 8.19 -25.25 -6.52
CA TRP A 111 7.52 -25.67 -5.29
C TRP A 111 6.27 -26.51 -5.59
N ILE A 112 5.38 -26.05 -6.49
CA ILE A 112 4.19 -26.80 -6.91
C ILE A 112 4.58 -28.17 -7.47
N SER A 113 5.58 -28.23 -8.34
CA SER A 113 6.09 -29.49 -8.92
C SER A 113 6.56 -30.47 -7.84
N ARG A 114 7.30 -29.99 -6.82
CA ARG A 114 7.75 -30.83 -5.69
C ARG A 114 6.59 -31.30 -4.84
N THR A 115 5.65 -30.43 -4.50
CA THR A 115 4.48 -30.78 -3.66
C THR A 115 3.62 -31.85 -4.33
N LEU A 116 3.32 -31.68 -5.63
CA LEU A 116 2.55 -32.66 -6.40
C LEU A 116 3.24 -34.02 -6.51
N ALA A 117 4.57 -34.04 -6.52
CA ALA A 117 5.35 -35.28 -6.52
C ALA A 117 5.31 -36.00 -5.17
N VAL A 118 5.27 -35.26 -4.05
CA VAL A 118 5.18 -35.83 -2.69
C VAL A 118 3.81 -36.45 -2.43
N ASP A 119 2.74 -35.82 -2.92
CA ASP A 119 1.37 -36.30 -2.73
C ASP A 119 1.01 -37.49 -3.65
N TYR A 120 1.94 -37.99 -4.47
CA TYR A 120 1.73 -39.02 -5.50
C TYR A 120 0.59 -38.72 -6.49
N THR A 121 0.16 -37.46 -6.60
CA THR A 121 -0.98 -37.05 -7.44
C THR A 121 -0.56 -36.85 -8.90
N LEU A 122 0.58 -36.19 -9.12
CA LEU A 122 1.15 -35.94 -10.45
C LEU A 122 2.68 -35.97 -10.39
N THR A 123 3.28 -37.11 -10.73
CA THR A 123 4.74 -37.24 -10.76
C THR A 123 5.34 -36.65 -12.04
N GLY A 124 6.47 -35.95 -11.92
CA GLY A 124 7.25 -35.47 -13.07
C GLY A 124 6.66 -34.28 -13.83
N TRP A 125 5.67 -33.57 -13.28
CA TRP A 125 5.19 -32.33 -13.90
C TRP A 125 6.24 -31.23 -13.80
N LYS A 126 6.55 -30.59 -14.92
CA LYS A 126 7.45 -29.43 -15.02
C LYS A 126 6.73 -28.33 -15.78
N TYR A 127 6.87 -27.10 -15.31
CA TYR A 127 6.31 -25.94 -16.00
C TYR A 127 6.97 -25.75 -17.37
N GLU A 128 6.14 -25.60 -18.39
CA GLU A 128 6.50 -25.25 -19.76
C GLU A 128 5.72 -24.02 -20.19
N GLN A 129 6.40 -23.02 -20.74
CA GLN A 129 5.77 -21.81 -21.23
C GLN A 129 5.21 -22.05 -22.64
N LEU A 130 3.90 -21.87 -22.82
CA LEU A 130 3.18 -22.18 -24.06
C LEU A 130 2.87 -20.94 -24.93
N TYR A 131 3.46 -19.79 -24.61
CA TYR A 131 3.26 -18.52 -25.30
C TYR A 131 4.62 -17.81 -25.50
N PRO A 132 4.77 -16.94 -26.49
CA PRO A 132 6.05 -16.29 -26.79
C PRO A 132 6.53 -15.44 -25.60
N SER A 133 7.81 -15.54 -25.28
CA SER A 133 8.44 -14.70 -24.25
C SER A 133 8.41 -13.23 -24.68
N THR A 134 8.14 -12.34 -23.72
CA THR A 134 7.84 -10.91 -23.91
C THR A 134 9.04 -10.04 -24.38
N ASP A 135 10.20 -10.64 -24.66
CA ASP A 135 11.43 -9.90 -25.01
C ASP A 135 11.50 -9.32 -26.44
N ALA A 136 10.47 -9.45 -27.27
CA ALA A 136 10.51 -8.91 -28.63
C ALA A 136 9.17 -8.37 -29.13
N SER A 137 9.16 -7.05 -29.40
CA SER A 137 8.19 -6.29 -30.20
C SER A 137 6.93 -5.72 -29.50
N SER A 138 6.87 -4.37 -29.49
CA SER A 138 5.70 -3.48 -29.41
C SER A 138 4.56 -3.80 -28.43
N SER A 139 4.44 -2.93 -27.42
CA SER A 139 3.49 -2.95 -26.30
C SER A 139 2.00 -3.04 -26.63
N ALA A 140 1.57 -2.68 -27.84
CA ALA A 140 0.16 -2.73 -28.26
C ALA A 140 -0.21 -4.01 -29.04
N SER A 141 0.68 -4.54 -29.88
CA SER A 141 0.46 -5.83 -30.54
C SER A 141 0.55 -6.97 -29.54
N ALA A 142 1.47 -6.87 -28.57
CA ALA A 142 1.65 -7.85 -27.52
C ALA A 142 0.40 -8.01 -26.64
N SER A 143 -0.35 -6.94 -26.32
CA SER A 143 -1.56 -7.06 -25.50
C SER A 143 -2.72 -7.75 -26.23
N ILE A 144 -2.91 -7.45 -27.52
CA ILE A 144 -3.91 -8.09 -28.38
C ILE A 144 -3.59 -9.58 -28.56
N ASP A 145 -2.31 -9.92 -28.75
CA ASP A 145 -1.88 -11.31 -28.87
C ASP A 145 -2.05 -12.08 -27.54
N ARG A 146 -1.76 -11.46 -26.38
CA ARG A 146 -2.01 -12.08 -25.06
C ARG A 146 -3.47 -12.44 -24.84
N GLN A 147 -4.41 -11.56 -25.20
CA GLN A 147 -5.85 -11.85 -25.07
C GLN A 147 -6.25 -13.05 -25.93
N ARG A 148 -5.68 -13.18 -27.14
CA ARG A 148 -5.91 -14.34 -28.01
C ARG A 148 -5.38 -15.63 -27.40
N TYR A 149 -4.18 -15.62 -26.81
CA TYR A 149 -3.64 -16.77 -26.09
C TYR A 149 -4.50 -17.15 -24.88
N LEU A 150 -5.01 -16.17 -24.13
CA LEU A 150 -5.90 -16.40 -22.99
C LEU A 150 -7.18 -17.15 -23.43
N PHE A 151 -7.85 -16.68 -24.49
CA PHE A 151 -9.04 -17.36 -25.02
C PHE A 151 -8.71 -18.70 -25.67
N ARG A 152 -7.52 -18.86 -26.25
CA ARG A 152 -7.05 -20.15 -26.77
C ARG A 152 -6.87 -21.16 -25.64
N PHE A 153 -6.18 -20.79 -24.55
CA PHE A 153 -6.06 -21.64 -23.37
C PHE A 153 -7.41 -21.97 -22.76
N LEU A 154 -8.33 -21.00 -22.66
CA LEU A 154 -9.68 -21.26 -22.13
C LEU A 154 -10.39 -22.35 -22.93
N ARG A 155 -10.42 -22.23 -24.26
CA ARG A 155 -11.04 -23.23 -25.14
C ARG A 155 -10.34 -24.59 -25.03
N SER A 156 -9.01 -24.62 -25.02
CA SER A 156 -8.22 -25.85 -24.89
C SER A 156 -8.42 -26.53 -23.53
N ILE A 157 -8.53 -25.77 -22.43
CA ILE A 157 -8.83 -26.30 -21.09
C ILE A 157 -10.23 -26.92 -21.06
N LEU A 158 -11.23 -26.27 -21.66
CA LEU A 158 -12.59 -26.80 -21.72
C LEU A 158 -12.66 -28.13 -22.49
N VAL A 159 -11.99 -28.21 -23.64
CA VAL A 159 -11.93 -29.46 -24.42
C VAL A 159 -11.19 -30.55 -23.64
N ALA A 160 -10.03 -30.23 -23.06
CA ALA A 160 -9.26 -31.17 -22.25
C ALA A 160 -10.04 -31.66 -21.02
N TYR A 161 -10.87 -30.82 -20.41
CA TYR A 161 -11.74 -31.21 -19.30
C TYR A 161 -12.85 -32.18 -19.73
N ILE A 162 -13.45 -31.97 -20.90
CA ILE A 162 -14.44 -32.91 -21.46
C ILE A 162 -13.78 -34.26 -21.80
N GLU A 163 -12.58 -34.24 -22.38
CA GLU A 163 -11.80 -35.45 -22.63
C GLU A 163 -11.45 -36.18 -21.33
N LEU A 164 -11.03 -35.44 -20.30
CA LEU A 164 -10.76 -35.99 -18.96
C LEU A 164 -12.02 -36.64 -18.37
N LEU A 165 -13.17 -35.99 -18.46
CA LEU A 165 -14.44 -36.54 -17.98
C LEU A 165 -14.79 -37.84 -18.71
N GLY A 166 -14.57 -37.89 -20.04
CA GLY A 166 -14.73 -39.10 -20.84
C GLY A 166 -13.80 -40.23 -20.39
N ILE A 167 -12.52 -39.94 -20.15
CA ILE A 167 -11.54 -40.92 -19.67
C ILE A 167 -11.93 -41.44 -18.28
N VAL A 168 -12.29 -40.56 -17.35
CA VAL A 168 -12.66 -40.93 -15.98
C VAL A 168 -13.95 -41.75 -15.95
N ALA A 169 -14.92 -41.43 -16.81
CA ALA A 169 -16.17 -42.18 -16.92
C ALA A 169 -15.96 -43.61 -17.46
N ILE A 170 -14.97 -43.83 -18.32
CA ILE A 170 -14.65 -45.15 -18.89
C ILE A 170 -13.70 -45.93 -17.98
N ASN A 171 -12.58 -45.32 -17.57
CA ASN A 171 -11.50 -45.95 -16.79
C ASN A 171 -10.82 -44.94 -15.84
N PRO A 172 -11.23 -44.89 -14.55
CA PRO A 172 -10.71 -43.91 -13.59
C PRO A 172 -9.25 -44.10 -13.15
N THR A 173 -8.67 -45.29 -13.39
CA THR A 173 -7.28 -45.64 -13.03
C THR A 173 -6.31 -45.56 -14.22
N SER A 174 -6.79 -45.07 -15.37
CA SER A 174 -5.95 -44.97 -16.58
C SER A 174 -4.86 -43.90 -16.42
N GLU A 175 -3.64 -44.21 -16.86
CA GLU A 175 -2.51 -43.26 -16.94
C GLU A 175 -2.84 -42.05 -17.84
N HIS A 176 -3.74 -42.21 -18.81
CA HIS A 176 -4.21 -41.14 -19.68
C HIS A 176 -4.92 -40.00 -18.91
N LYS A 177 -5.52 -40.31 -17.75
CA LYS A 177 -6.11 -39.31 -16.86
C LYS A 177 -5.04 -38.37 -16.32
N ASP A 178 -3.93 -38.93 -15.84
CA ASP A 178 -2.85 -38.17 -15.22
C ASP A 178 -2.11 -37.31 -16.27
N GLN A 179 -1.96 -37.84 -17.50
CA GLN A 179 -1.44 -37.07 -18.63
C GLN A 179 -2.33 -35.85 -18.93
N LYS A 180 -3.65 -36.04 -19.03
CA LYS A 180 -4.58 -34.93 -19.29
C LYS A 180 -4.64 -33.93 -18.15
N LEU A 181 -4.50 -34.39 -16.90
CA LEU A 181 -4.48 -33.52 -15.74
C LEU A 181 -3.20 -32.67 -15.70
N LYS A 182 -2.04 -33.23 -16.11
CA LYS A 182 -0.80 -32.47 -16.34
C LYS A 182 -0.97 -31.42 -17.43
N ASP A 183 -1.60 -31.77 -18.56
CA ASP A 183 -1.86 -30.83 -19.65
C ASP A 183 -2.74 -29.65 -19.19
N ILE A 184 -3.82 -29.95 -18.46
CA ILE A 184 -4.71 -28.92 -17.88
C ILE A 184 -3.95 -28.04 -16.91
N LEU A 185 -3.16 -28.62 -16.00
CA LEU A 185 -2.36 -27.86 -15.05
C LEU A 185 -1.39 -26.92 -15.78
N THR A 186 -0.68 -27.40 -16.80
CA THR A 186 0.22 -26.58 -17.62
C THR A 186 -0.54 -25.42 -18.28
N MET A 187 -1.71 -25.66 -18.87
CA MET A 187 -2.52 -24.60 -19.49
C MET A 187 -3.01 -23.56 -18.47
N VAL A 188 -3.50 -23.99 -17.31
CA VAL A 188 -3.98 -23.10 -16.24
C VAL A 188 -2.84 -22.24 -15.69
N THR A 189 -1.67 -22.83 -15.48
CA THR A 189 -0.48 -22.11 -15.01
C THR A 189 -0.02 -21.07 -16.04
N ASN A 190 -0.02 -21.41 -17.33
CA ASN A 190 0.28 -20.46 -18.40
C ASN A 190 -0.74 -19.31 -18.47
N MET A 191 -2.02 -19.63 -18.33
CA MET A 191 -3.09 -18.63 -18.24
C MET A 191 -2.89 -17.68 -17.05
N HIS A 192 -2.55 -18.22 -15.87
CA HIS A 192 -2.27 -17.41 -14.69
C HIS A 192 -1.06 -16.48 -14.90
N SER A 193 -0.01 -17.00 -15.53
CA SER A 193 1.18 -16.21 -15.89
C SER A 193 0.82 -15.03 -16.81
N LEU A 194 0.04 -15.27 -17.88
CA LEU A 194 -0.45 -14.21 -18.78
C LEU A 194 -1.31 -13.15 -18.07
N ILE A 195 -2.15 -13.56 -17.12
CA ILE A 195 -2.95 -12.62 -16.31
C ILE A 195 -2.03 -11.76 -15.43
N ASN A 196 -0.99 -12.35 -14.86
CA ASN A 196 -0.01 -11.63 -14.04
C ASN A 196 0.77 -10.59 -14.87
N GLU A 197 1.16 -10.92 -16.09
CA GLU A 197 1.78 -9.97 -17.01
C GLU A 197 0.85 -8.80 -17.40
N TYR A 198 -0.47 -8.96 -17.28
CA TYR A 198 -1.44 -7.90 -17.55
C TYR A 198 -1.63 -6.92 -16.36
N ARG A 199 -1.16 -7.26 -15.16
CA ARG A 199 -1.31 -6.43 -13.95
C ARG A 199 -0.75 -5.01 -14.09
N PRO A 200 0.43 -4.78 -14.68
CA PRO A 200 0.95 -3.42 -14.86
C PRO A 200 0.06 -2.55 -15.75
N HIS A 201 -0.55 -3.14 -16.78
CA HIS A 201 -1.50 -2.44 -17.64
C HIS A 201 -2.79 -2.08 -16.87
N GLN A 202 -3.34 -3.05 -16.12
CA GLN A 202 -4.50 -2.83 -15.25
C GLN A 202 -4.26 -1.71 -14.23
N ALA A 203 -3.08 -1.67 -13.60
CA ALA A 203 -2.72 -0.65 -12.64
C ALA A 203 -2.66 0.76 -13.26
N ARG A 204 -2.11 0.88 -14.47
CA ARG A 204 -2.06 2.15 -15.21
C ARG A 204 -3.46 2.65 -15.57
N GLU A 205 -4.32 1.78 -16.11
CA GLU A 205 -5.72 2.13 -16.41
C GLU A 205 -6.48 2.54 -15.15
N THR A 206 -6.27 1.83 -14.04
CA THR A 206 -6.89 2.16 -12.75
C THR A 206 -6.44 3.54 -12.25
N LEU A 207 -5.15 3.87 -12.38
CA LEU A 207 -4.62 5.18 -12.03
C LEU A 207 -5.21 6.28 -12.92
N ILE A 208 -5.31 6.06 -14.23
CA ILE A 208 -5.90 7.02 -15.17
C ILE A 208 -7.36 7.32 -14.77
N LEU A 209 -8.15 6.29 -14.48
CA LEU A 209 -9.53 6.44 -14.03
C LEU A 209 -9.63 7.21 -12.71
N GLU A 210 -8.73 6.96 -11.76
CA GLU A 210 -8.67 7.71 -10.50
C GLU A 210 -8.36 9.20 -10.76
N MET A 211 -7.37 9.48 -11.60
CA MET A 211 -6.99 10.85 -11.94
C MET A 211 -8.12 11.59 -12.66
N GLN A 212 -8.83 10.93 -13.58
CA GLN A 212 -10.01 11.49 -14.24
C GLN A 212 -11.11 11.84 -13.23
N ARG A 213 -11.36 10.96 -12.25
CA ARG A 213 -12.31 11.23 -11.16
C ARG A 213 -11.89 12.41 -10.31
N GLN A 214 -10.60 12.55 -10.00
CA GLN A 214 -10.09 13.70 -9.25
C GLN A 214 -10.25 15.02 -10.02
N VAL A 215 -10.00 15.01 -11.33
CA VAL A 215 -10.21 16.20 -12.18
C VAL A 215 -11.68 16.57 -12.23
N GLU A 216 -12.57 15.61 -12.40
CA GLU A 216 -14.02 15.85 -12.40
C GLU A 216 -14.51 16.39 -11.05
N ARG A 217 -14.00 15.84 -9.94
CA ARG A 217 -14.30 16.35 -8.60
C ARG A 217 -13.86 17.80 -8.43
N LYS A 218 -12.62 18.14 -8.82
CA LYS A 218 -12.11 19.52 -8.76
C LYS A 218 -12.91 20.47 -9.65
N LYS A 219 -13.33 20.04 -10.83
CA LYS A 219 -14.20 20.87 -11.71
C LYS A 219 -15.54 21.17 -11.04
N ARG A 220 -16.16 20.18 -10.42
CA ARG A 220 -17.41 20.34 -9.66
C ARG A 220 -17.24 21.26 -8.45
N GLU A 221 -16.13 21.13 -7.73
CA GLU A 221 -15.77 22.03 -6.62
C GLU A 221 -15.63 23.48 -7.10
N ILE A 222 -14.91 23.72 -8.20
CA ILE A 222 -14.76 25.06 -8.79
C ILE A 222 -16.12 25.64 -9.24
N GLU A 223 -16.97 24.83 -9.86
CA GLU A 223 -18.31 25.26 -10.26
C GLU A 223 -19.19 25.60 -9.03
N GLY A 224 -19.08 24.81 -7.96
CA GLY A 224 -19.72 25.09 -6.68
C GLY A 224 -19.25 26.42 -6.06
N VAL A 225 -17.94 26.67 -6.06
CA VAL A 225 -17.36 27.93 -5.57
C VAL A 225 -17.82 29.12 -6.42
N ARG A 226 -17.82 29.00 -7.75
CA ARG A 226 -18.30 30.06 -8.65
C ARG A 226 -19.77 30.41 -8.41
N LYS A 227 -20.60 29.39 -8.16
CA LYS A 227 -22.02 29.61 -7.83
C LYS A 227 -22.19 30.27 -6.45
N MET A 228 -21.33 29.93 -5.48
CA MET A 228 -21.33 30.59 -4.18
C MET A 228 -20.86 32.04 -4.29
N GLU A 229 -19.83 32.32 -5.09
CA GLU A 229 -19.36 33.68 -5.38
C GLU A 229 -20.47 34.54 -5.99
N GLU A 230 -21.22 34.01 -6.97
CA GLU A 230 -22.38 34.68 -7.56
C GLU A 230 -23.45 35.01 -6.50
N ARG A 231 -23.80 34.04 -5.65
CA ARG A 231 -24.76 34.24 -4.55
C ARG A 231 -24.30 35.29 -3.54
N VAL A 232 -23.04 35.24 -3.12
CA VAL A 232 -22.47 36.22 -2.19
C VAL A 232 -22.42 37.61 -2.83
N GLY A 233 -22.10 37.69 -4.12
CA GLY A 233 -22.14 38.93 -4.90
C GLY A 233 -23.55 39.54 -4.97
N GLU A 234 -24.58 38.73 -5.26
CA GLU A 234 -25.98 39.16 -5.25
C GLU A 234 -26.42 39.68 -3.88
N VAL A 235 -26.05 38.98 -2.81
CA VAL A 235 -26.38 39.39 -1.44
C VAL A 235 -25.70 40.71 -1.08
N LEU A 236 -24.40 40.86 -1.37
CA LEU A 236 -23.66 42.10 -1.13
C LEU A 236 -24.20 43.28 -1.96
N GLU A 237 -24.61 43.05 -3.21
CA GLU A 237 -25.24 44.09 -4.03
C GLU A 237 -26.62 44.48 -3.48
N GLY A 238 -27.41 43.51 -3.01
CA GLY A 238 -28.67 43.74 -2.31
C GLY A 238 -28.51 44.66 -1.11
N PHE A 239 -27.55 44.37 -0.23
CA PHE A 239 -27.24 45.22 0.92
C PHE A 239 -26.68 46.59 0.54
N GLY A 240 -25.83 46.66 -0.50
CA GLY A 240 -25.32 47.94 -1.02
C GLY A 240 -26.43 48.87 -1.48
N ARG A 241 -27.51 48.32 -2.06
CA ARG A 241 -28.71 49.09 -2.43
C ARG A 241 -29.50 49.55 -1.19
N GLU A 242 -29.67 48.69 -0.20
CA GLU A 242 -30.43 49.01 1.04
C GLU A 242 -29.76 50.11 1.87
N VAL A 243 -28.44 50.01 2.11
CA VAL A 243 -27.65 51.03 2.84
C VAL A 243 -27.59 52.37 2.09
N SER A 244 -27.62 52.34 0.75
CA SER A 244 -27.70 53.57 -0.06
C SER A 244 -29.07 54.25 -0.01
N GLY A 245 -30.13 53.49 0.27
CA GLY A 245 -31.48 54.00 0.48
C GLY A 245 -31.63 54.73 1.81
N GLU A 246 -31.10 54.17 2.91
CA GLU A 246 -31.23 54.75 4.26
C GLU A 246 -30.43 56.05 4.46
N LYS A 247 -29.28 56.20 3.80
CA LYS A 247 -28.49 57.44 3.83
C LYS A 247 -29.19 58.68 3.25
N SER A 248 -30.30 58.51 2.54
CA SER A 248 -31.06 59.64 1.99
C SER A 248 -32.09 60.21 2.97
N GLU A 249 -32.40 59.55 4.10
CA GLU A 249 -33.50 59.95 4.99
C GLU A 249 -33.08 60.51 6.37
N GLU A 250 -31.88 60.21 6.90
CA GLU A 250 -31.41 60.76 8.19
C GLU A 250 -30.45 61.95 8.02
N SER A 251 -31.01 63.12 7.72
CA SER A 251 -30.31 64.41 7.89
C SER A 251 -31.02 65.24 8.96
N GLY A 252 -30.76 64.90 10.23
CA GLY A 252 -30.94 65.80 11.36
C GLY A 252 -31.45 65.12 12.62
N LEU A 253 -30.58 64.96 13.63
CA LEU A 253 -30.78 65.28 15.06
C LEU A 253 -29.60 64.75 15.94
N ASN A 254 -29.08 65.60 16.84
CA ASN A 254 -28.20 65.41 18.03
C ASN A 254 -27.05 64.37 18.06
N GLU A 255 -25.80 64.86 18.13
CA GLU A 255 -24.54 64.11 18.03
C GLU A 255 -24.09 63.25 19.23
N GLU A 256 -24.63 63.39 20.46
CA GLU A 256 -24.12 62.61 21.63
C GLU A 256 -24.97 61.39 22.02
N GLU A 257 -26.28 61.43 21.82
CA GLU A 257 -27.17 60.28 22.10
C GLU A 257 -27.26 59.34 20.88
N VAL A 258 -27.07 59.88 19.68
CA VAL A 258 -27.04 59.13 18.42
C VAL A 258 -25.79 58.25 18.30
N VAL A 259 -24.64 58.64 18.87
CA VAL A 259 -23.40 57.84 18.73
C VAL A 259 -23.49 56.50 19.48
N LEU A 260 -24.09 56.48 20.69
CA LEU A 260 -24.31 55.23 21.43
C LEU A 260 -25.39 54.36 20.77
N GLY A 261 -26.46 54.97 20.26
CA GLY A 261 -27.51 54.26 19.52
C GLY A 261 -27.04 53.76 18.15
N GLU A 262 -26.16 54.48 17.46
CA GLU A 262 -25.53 54.07 16.19
C GLU A 262 -24.59 52.89 16.40
N ASP A 263 -23.80 52.89 17.48
CA ASP A 263 -22.87 51.79 17.76
C ASP A 263 -23.62 50.51 18.16
N GLU A 264 -24.71 50.62 18.95
CA GLU A 264 -25.58 49.48 19.23
C GLU A 264 -26.30 48.97 17.98
N ARG A 265 -26.85 49.86 17.13
CA ARG A 265 -27.47 49.50 15.85
C ARG A 265 -26.47 48.89 14.86
N ARG A 266 -25.24 49.40 14.80
CA ARG A 266 -24.15 48.81 14.00
C ARG A 266 -23.78 47.43 14.51
N SER A 267 -23.71 47.24 15.83
CA SER A 267 -23.45 45.93 16.44
C SER A 267 -24.60 44.95 16.17
N GLU A 268 -25.86 45.39 16.22
CA GLU A 268 -27.02 44.56 15.88
C GLU A 268 -27.07 44.22 14.39
N ALA A 269 -26.86 45.18 13.51
CA ALA A 269 -26.75 44.97 12.07
C ALA A 269 -25.59 44.02 11.72
N GLN A 270 -24.45 44.14 12.39
CA GLN A 270 -23.34 43.19 12.25
C GLN A 270 -23.74 41.78 12.72
N LYS A 271 -24.46 41.64 13.84
CA LYS A 271 -24.92 40.33 14.34
C LYS A 271 -25.97 39.69 13.42
N GLU A 272 -26.86 40.47 12.85
CA GLU A 272 -27.83 40.00 11.86
C GLU A 272 -27.15 39.62 10.54
N MET A 273 -26.15 40.39 10.12
CA MET A 273 -25.30 40.07 8.97
C MET A 273 -24.54 38.75 9.17
N TRP A 274 -23.99 38.51 10.36
CA TRP A 274 -23.36 37.24 10.71
C TRP A 274 -24.34 36.07 10.73
N ARG A 275 -25.58 36.27 11.20
CA ARG A 275 -26.63 35.24 11.17
C ARG A 275 -27.11 34.92 9.76
N ALA A 276 -27.30 35.92 8.91
CA ALA A 276 -27.72 35.72 7.52
C ALA A 276 -26.61 35.02 6.70
N LEU A 277 -25.34 35.34 6.97
CA LEU A 277 -24.20 34.64 6.38
C LEU A 277 -24.14 33.17 6.85
N GLU A 278 -24.41 32.91 8.12
CA GLU A 278 -24.42 31.56 8.69
C GLU A 278 -25.60 30.72 8.16
N GLU A 279 -26.78 31.31 7.96
CA GLU A 279 -27.95 30.65 7.37
C GLU A 279 -27.76 30.31 5.88
N THR A 280 -27.07 31.19 5.14
CA THR A 280 -26.77 30.97 3.71
C THR A 280 -25.62 29.99 3.48
N LEU A 281 -24.68 29.86 4.42
CA LEU A 281 -23.62 28.84 4.40
C LEU A 281 -24.10 27.45 4.86
N ALA A 282 -25.21 27.36 5.59
CA ALA A 282 -25.77 26.12 6.12
C ALA A 282 -26.70 25.38 5.13
N GLN A 283 -27.06 25.98 3.98
CA GLN A 283 -27.86 25.38 2.90
C GLN A 283 -27.02 24.95 1.69
#